data_AF-A0AAU7DYR0-F1
#
_entry.id   AF-A0AAU7DYR0-F1
#
_cell.length_a   1.000
_cell.length_b   1.000
_cell.length_c   1.000
_cell.angle_alpha   90.00
_cell.angle_beta   90.00
_cell.angle_gamma   90.00
#
_symmetry.space_group_name_H-M   'P 1'
#
loop_
_entity.id
_entity.type
_entity.pdbx_description
1 polymer ?
#
loop_
_entity_poly.entity_id
_entity_poly.type
_entity_poly.pdbx_seq_one_letter_code
_entity_poly.pdbx_strand_id
1 'polypeptide(L)'
;MILYGVSAVMLLAGSGSGVTAIFVIGILALLGTITLQIATRPTVEQLRLRAETLRLKAAVEQSERDVVQAKMDFLDAKIAHERQLLRSEQMARSEAPKVGPPDVPDIEVRERYRKFPRDQGIEMEIRARYYDEERARAARAGKTVKQLRAGILNIEETKAALDALLASGETMPAFRVVRGGSGLAVALPDGRGVDPKSIHLRHWDIYGSRIVGRSHYKAGQVERGDGQMLKLKREPENDHDANAIAVMTSSGASKIGYIAKGQAKRVAKAMDGGLDLVAHTMMNGSQVLVTTPEMWDEMQR
;
A
#
# COMPACT_ATOMS: atom_id res chain seq x y z
N MET A 1 -30.57 -37.53 18.44
CA MET A 1 -31.67 -38.27 19.09
C MET A 1 -32.39 -37.42 20.15
N ILE A 2 -32.74 -36.15 19.84
CA ILE A 2 -33.41 -35.21 20.77
C ILE A 2 -34.70 -34.62 20.15
N LEU A 3 -35.04 -34.99 18.91
CA LEU A 3 -36.20 -34.41 18.20
C LEU A 3 -37.58 -34.98 18.60
N TYR A 4 -37.66 -35.98 19.49
CA TYR A 4 -38.93 -36.65 19.81
C TYR A 4 -39.58 -36.22 21.15
N GLY A 5 -38.99 -35.28 21.90
CA GLY A 5 -39.47 -34.94 23.24
C GLY A 5 -40.45 -33.77 23.36
N VAL A 6 -40.57 -32.91 22.34
CA VAL A 6 -41.29 -31.62 22.51
C VAL A 6 -42.80 -31.75 22.26
N SER A 7 -43.26 -32.77 21.53
CA SER A 7 -44.69 -32.92 21.19
C SER A 7 -45.58 -33.37 22.36
N ALA A 8 -45.01 -33.86 23.48
CA ALA A 8 -45.81 -34.38 24.59
C ALA A 8 -46.28 -33.30 25.59
N VAL A 9 -45.70 -32.09 25.57
CA VAL A 9 -45.99 -31.06 26.59
C VAL A 9 -47.16 -30.15 26.20
N MET A 10 -47.59 -30.13 24.93
CA MET A 10 -48.72 -29.30 24.51
C MET A 10 -50.11 -29.88 24.81
N LEU A 11 -50.23 -31.14 25.26
CA LEU A 11 -51.54 -31.79 25.42
C LEU A 11 -52.19 -31.66 26.81
N LEU A 12 -51.58 -30.96 27.76
CA LEU A 12 -52.10 -30.84 29.15
C LEU A 12 -52.49 -29.41 29.57
N ALA A 13 -52.46 -28.42 28.67
CA ALA A 13 -52.88 -27.05 28.97
C ALA A 13 -54.41 -26.86 28.80
N GLY A 14 -55.19 -27.69 29.50
CA GLY A 14 -56.63 -27.49 29.67
C GLY A 14 -56.90 -26.56 30.84
N SER A 15 -57.39 -25.35 30.54
CA SER A 15 -58.15 -24.45 31.44
C SER A 15 -57.67 -24.34 32.90
N GLY A 16 -56.59 -23.60 33.17
CA GLY A 16 -56.22 -23.29 34.54
C GLY A 16 -55.06 -22.31 34.69
N SER A 17 -55.39 -21.02 34.87
CA SER A 17 -54.58 -19.91 35.39
C SER A 17 -53.24 -19.59 34.68
N GLY A 18 -53.08 -18.35 34.22
CA GLY A 18 -51.86 -17.85 33.54
C GLY A 18 -50.54 -17.94 34.33
N VAL A 19 -50.57 -18.40 35.58
CA VAL A 19 -49.39 -18.61 36.42
C VAL A 19 -48.57 -19.83 35.96
N THR A 20 -49.21 -20.90 35.46
CA THR A 20 -48.50 -22.10 34.97
C THR A 20 -47.80 -21.86 33.64
N ALA A 21 -48.36 -21.03 32.76
CA ALA A 21 -47.73 -20.69 31.48
C ALA A 21 -46.40 -19.92 31.66
N ILE A 22 -46.35 -18.99 32.62
CA ILE A 22 -45.13 -18.20 32.92
C ILE A 22 -44.02 -19.11 33.44
N PHE A 23 -44.34 -20.10 34.28
CA PHE A 23 -43.36 -21.02 34.85
C PHE A 23 -42.74 -21.94 33.79
N VAL A 24 -43.54 -22.42 32.82
CA VAL A 24 -43.06 -23.28 31.73
C VAL A 24 -42.14 -22.50 30.78
N ILE A 25 -42.49 -21.24 30.44
CA ILE A 25 -41.63 -20.37 29.61
C ILE A 25 -40.29 -20.10 30.32
N GLY A 26 -40.31 -19.85 31.63
CA GLY A 26 -39.10 -19.64 32.42
C GLY A 26 -38.16 -20.86 32.43
N ILE A 27 -38.70 -22.07 32.59
CA ILE A 27 -37.90 -23.32 32.59
C ILE A 27 -37.32 -23.59 31.20
N LEU A 28 -38.08 -23.37 30.12
CA LEU A 28 -37.58 -23.53 28.75
C LEU A 28 -36.49 -22.52 28.41
N ALA A 29 -36.62 -21.27 28.87
CA ALA A 29 -35.57 -20.26 28.70
C ALA A 29 -34.29 -20.64 29.47
N LEU A 30 -34.43 -21.09 30.73
CA LEU A 30 -33.29 -21.53 31.54
C LEU A 30 -32.59 -22.76 30.93
N LEU A 31 -33.36 -23.77 30.51
CA LEU A 31 -32.82 -24.94 29.84
C LEU A 31 -32.10 -24.56 28.54
N GLY A 32 -32.70 -23.68 27.73
CA GLY A 32 -32.08 -23.14 26.52
C GLY A 32 -30.75 -22.44 26.77
N THR A 33 -30.65 -21.63 27.84
CA THR A 33 -29.37 -21.00 28.23
C THR A 33 -28.31 -22.02 28.67
N ILE A 34 -28.71 -23.08 29.38
CA ILE A 34 -27.78 -24.14 29.83
C ILE A 34 -27.28 -24.98 28.65
N THR A 35 -28.14 -25.34 27.69
CA THR A 35 -27.70 -26.08 26.49
C THR A 35 -26.76 -25.24 25.63
N LEU A 36 -27.02 -23.94 25.49
CA LEU A 36 -26.13 -23.04 24.77
C LEU A 36 -24.76 -22.94 25.48
N GLN A 37 -24.75 -22.86 26.81
CA GLN A 37 -23.51 -22.83 27.59
C GLN A 37 -22.68 -24.12 27.48
N ILE A 38 -23.33 -25.28 27.47
CA ILE A 38 -22.65 -26.58 27.32
C ILE A 38 -22.12 -26.76 25.89
N ALA A 39 -22.86 -26.30 24.87
CA ALA A 39 -22.42 -26.36 23.47
C ALA A 39 -21.24 -25.43 23.15
N THR A 40 -21.03 -24.37 23.95
CA THR A 40 -19.90 -23.44 23.78
C THR A 40 -18.62 -23.83 24.51
N ARG A 41 -18.60 -24.95 25.27
CA ARG A 41 -17.36 -25.37 25.92
C ARG A 41 -16.42 -25.95 24.87
N PRO A 42 -15.25 -25.33 24.63
CA PRO A 42 -14.29 -25.88 23.71
C PRO A 42 -13.87 -27.26 24.19
N THR A 43 -13.81 -28.23 23.26
CA THR A 43 -13.36 -29.58 23.61
C THR A 43 -11.90 -29.53 24.08
N VAL A 44 -11.49 -30.52 24.89
CA VAL A 44 -10.08 -30.63 25.35
C VAL A 44 -9.11 -30.60 24.17
N GLU A 45 -9.51 -31.18 23.03
CA GLU A 45 -8.75 -31.15 21.79
C GLU A 45 -8.63 -29.75 21.19
N GLN A 46 -9.72 -28.96 21.16
CA GLN A 46 -9.68 -27.56 20.74
C GLN A 46 -8.80 -26.70 21.64
N LEU A 47 -8.81 -26.94 22.96
CA LEU A 47 -7.92 -26.25 23.90
C LEU A 47 -6.46 -26.63 23.69
N ARG A 48 -6.16 -27.89 23.40
CA ARG A 48 -4.82 -28.38 23.07
C ARG A 48 -4.29 -27.75 21.78
N LEU A 49 -5.09 -27.77 20.71
CA LEU A 49 -4.74 -27.14 19.43
C LEU A 49 -4.50 -25.64 19.58
N ARG A 50 -5.32 -24.95 20.38
CA ARG A 50 -5.13 -23.52 20.66
C ARG A 50 -3.84 -23.26 21.43
N ALA A 51 -3.51 -24.08 22.41
CA ALA A 51 -2.26 -23.96 23.17
C ALA A 51 -1.03 -24.22 22.29
N GLU A 52 -1.09 -25.22 21.40
CA GLU A 52 -0.03 -25.51 20.44
C GLU A 52 0.16 -24.38 19.42
N THR A 53 -0.94 -23.83 18.91
CA THR A 53 -0.92 -22.67 18.01
C THR A 53 -0.27 -21.46 18.68
N LEU A 54 -0.57 -21.20 19.95
CA LEU A 54 0.05 -20.10 20.70
C LEU A 54 1.55 -20.33 20.93
N ARG A 55 1.97 -21.57 21.20
CA ARG A 55 3.40 -21.92 21.31
C ARG A 55 4.14 -21.70 20.00
N LEU A 56 3.56 -22.12 18.88
CA LEU A 56 4.15 -21.92 17.55
C LEU A 56 4.26 -20.43 17.20
N LYS A 57 3.21 -19.63 17.48
CA LYS A 57 3.26 -18.18 17.30
C LYS A 57 4.37 -17.52 18.12
N ALA A 58 4.48 -17.88 19.40
CA ALA A 58 5.55 -17.36 20.26
C ALA A 58 6.96 -17.75 19.77
N ALA A 59 7.12 -18.97 19.24
CA ALA A 59 8.39 -19.41 18.67
C ALA A 59 8.77 -18.64 17.39
N VAL A 60 7.80 -18.36 16.52
CA VAL A 60 8.00 -17.54 15.31
C VAL A 60 8.38 -16.11 15.69
N GLU A 61 7.64 -15.48 16.61
CA GLU A 61 7.95 -14.13 17.09
C GLU A 61 9.36 -14.05 17.72
N GLN A 62 9.77 -15.07 18.47
CA GLN A 62 11.13 -15.12 19.02
C GLN A 62 12.19 -15.24 17.91
N SER A 63 11.96 -16.11 16.92
CA SER A 63 12.88 -16.27 15.79
C SER A 63 13.02 -14.97 14.98
N GLU A 64 11.94 -14.22 14.78
CA GLU A 64 11.98 -12.92 14.12
C GLU A 64 12.82 -11.90 14.91
N ARG A 65 12.67 -11.88 16.25
CA ARG A 65 13.50 -11.03 17.13
C ARG A 65 14.97 -11.38 17.04
N ASP A 66 15.30 -12.67 17.05
CA ASP A 66 16.69 -13.15 16.95
C ASP A 66 17.33 -12.75 15.61
N VAL A 67 16.59 -12.82 14.50
CA VAL A 67 17.05 -12.37 13.18
C VAL A 67 17.27 -10.86 13.13
N VAL A 68 16.39 -10.08 13.75
CA VAL A 68 16.55 -8.62 13.85
C VAL A 68 17.77 -8.28 14.69
N GLN A 69 17.96 -8.94 15.84
CA GLN A 69 19.12 -8.73 16.70
C GLN A 69 20.43 -9.06 15.99
N ALA A 70 20.51 -10.20 15.29
CA ALA A 70 21.70 -10.57 14.51
C ALA A 70 22.05 -9.56 13.42
N LYS A 71 21.04 -8.92 12.79
CA LYS A 71 21.26 -7.83 11.82
C LYS A 71 21.79 -6.56 12.48
N MET A 72 21.31 -6.22 13.68
CA MET A 72 21.82 -5.08 14.44
C MET A 72 23.28 -5.32 14.84
N ASP A 73 23.60 -6.50 15.37
CA ASP A 73 24.97 -6.86 15.76
C ASP A 73 25.94 -6.81 14.57
N PHE A 74 25.49 -7.24 13.38
CA PHE A 74 26.27 -7.14 12.15
C PHE A 74 26.54 -5.68 11.74
N LEU A 75 25.53 -4.80 11.86
CA LEU A 75 25.69 -3.38 11.54
C LEU A 75 26.64 -2.69 12.53
N ASP A 76 26.51 -2.99 13.82
CA ASP A 76 27.40 -2.45 14.85
C ASP A 76 28.86 -2.89 14.63
N ALA A 77 29.07 -4.17 14.28
CA ALA A 77 30.40 -4.68 13.91
C ALA A 77 30.97 -3.95 12.68
N LYS A 78 30.14 -3.68 11.67
CA LYS A 78 30.56 -2.93 10.48
C LYS A 78 30.95 -1.48 10.82
N ILE A 79 30.16 -0.80 11.64
CA ILE A 79 30.44 0.56 12.09
C ILE A 79 31.74 0.61 12.91
N ALA A 80 31.96 -0.39 13.78
CA ALA A 80 33.19 -0.49 14.56
C ALA A 80 34.42 -0.65 13.65
N HIS A 81 34.33 -1.50 12.62
CA HIS A 81 35.38 -1.69 11.63
C HIS A 81 35.69 -0.42 10.83
N GLU A 82 34.66 0.30 10.35
CA GLU A 82 34.84 1.58 9.65
C GLU A 82 35.51 2.64 10.53
N ARG A 83 35.13 2.70 11.82
CA ARG A 83 35.79 3.59 12.80
C ARG A 83 37.27 3.23 13.01
N GLN A 84 37.60 1.94 13.00
CA GLN A 84 38.99 1.49 13.12
C GLN A 84 39.83 1.89 11.90
N LEU A 85 39.27 1.76 10.69
CA LEU A 85 39.91 2.23 9.45
C LEU A 85 40.16 3.73 9.50
N LEU A 86 39.15 4.54 9.83
CA LEU A 86 39.29 5.99 9.94
C LEU A 86 40.36 6.40 10.97
N ARG A 87 40.45 5.70 12.11
CA ARG A 87 41.52 5.95 13.09
C ARG A 87 42.90 5.62 12.53
N SER A 88 43.05 4.50 11.81
CA SER A 88 44.33 4.14 11.18
C SER A 88 44.77 5.16 10.12
N GLU A 89 43.83 5.68 9.32
CA GLU A 89 44.10 6.73 8.34
C GLU A 89 44.49 8.05 9.00
N GLN A 90 43.83 8.42 10.09
CA GLN A 90 44.18 9.63 10.86
C GLN A 90 45.58 9.51 11.48
N MET A 91 45.93 8.36 12.04
CA MET A 91 47.28 8.14 12.59
C MET A 91 48.35 8.19 11.49
N ALA A 92 48.12 7.53 10.36
CA ALA A 92 49.02 7.61 9.20
C ALA A 92 49.21 9.05 8.68
N ARG A 93 48.15 9.87 8.70
CA ARG A 93 48.25 11.29 8.34
C ARG A 93 49.01 12.12 9.37
N SER A 94 48.92 11.79 10.66
CA SER A 94 49.64 12.52 11.71
C SER A 94 51.14 12.19 11.77
N GLU A 95 51.53 11.00 11.31
CA GLU A 95 52.93 10.57 11.22
C GLU A 95 53.62 11.01 9.93
N ALA A 96 52.86 11.43 8.92
CA ALA A 96 53.42 12.01 7.71
C ALA A 96 54.28 13.24 8.09
N PRO A 97 55.56 13.31 7.66
CA PRO A 97 56.42 14.42 7.98
C PRO A 97 55.74 15.71 7.54
N LYS A 98 55.66 16.69 8.46
CA LYS A 98 55.19 18.04 8.15
C LYS A 98 56.21 18.68 7.21
N VAL A 99 56.13 18.36 5.93
CA VAL A 99 56.76 19.15 4.88
C VAL A 99 56.03 20.48 4.94
N GLY A 100 56.71 21.49 5.50
CA GLY A 100 56.22 22.86 5.47
C GLY A 100 55.79 23.20 4.04
N PRO A 101 54.70 23.96 3.85
CA PRO A 101 54.23 24.28 2.51
C PRO A 101 55.42 24.82 1.71
N PRO A 102 55.79 24.20 0.58
CA PRO A 102 56.82 24.78 -0.26
C PRO A 102 56.33 26.19 -0.62
N ASP A 103 57.23 27.18 -0.56
CA ASP A 103 56.98 28.54 -1.05
C ASP A 103 56.72 28.46 -2.57
N VAL A 104 55.49 28.09 -2.94
CA VAL A 104 55.04 27.96 -4.31
C VAL A 104 54.17 29.18 -4.60
N PRO A 105 54.49 29.98 -5.62
CA PRO A 105 53.70 31.13 -6.03
C PRO A 105 52.23 30.73 -6.26
N ASP A 106 51.32 31.50 -5.66
CA ASP A 106 49.87 31.28 -5.52
C ASP A 106 49.08 31.07 -6.84
N ILE A 107 49.74 31.25 -7.99
CA ILE A 107 49.13 31.20 -9.32
C ILE A 107 49.17 29.79 -9.92
N GLU A 108 50.25 29.01 -9.72
CA GLU A 108 50.34 27.65 -10.28
C GLU A 108 49.52 26.61 -9.52
N VAL A 109 49.35 26.82 -8.21
CA VAL A 109 48.61 25.90 -7.33
C VAL A 109 47.11 25.95 -7.65
N ARG A 110 46.55 27.13 -7.95
CA ARG A 110 45.16 27.30 -8.40
C ARG A 110 44.87 26.61 -9.73
N GLU A 111 45.82 26.59 -10.66
CA GLU A 111 45.64 25.86 -11.94
C GLU A 111 45.82 24.34 -11.80
N ARG A 112 46.69 23.87 -10.91
CA ARG A 112 46.82 22.43 -10.61
C ARG A 112 45.59 21.87 -9.88
N TYR A 113 44.99 22.62 -8.95
CA TYR A 113 43.73 22.19 -8.29
C TYR A 113 42.47 22.36 -9.15
N ARG A 114 42.56 23.06 -10.30
CA ARG A 114 41.50 23.07 -11.33
C ARG A 114 41.50 21.81 -12.19
N LYS A 115 42.59 21.02 -12.15
CA LYS A 115 42.82 19.80 -12.95
C LYS A 115 42.76 18.49 -12.17
N PHE A 116 42.36 18.49 -10.91
CA PHE A 116 41.88 17.26 -10.26
C PHE A 116 40.37 17.17 -10.50
N PRO A 117 39.90 16.45 -11.55
CA PRO A 117 38.50 16.05 -11.55
C PRO A 117 38.31 15.27 -10.24
N ARG A 118 37.40 15.74 -9.38
CA ARG A 118 36.91 14.91 -8.27
C ARG A 118 36.59 13.55 -8.89
N ASP A 119 36.83 12.46 -8.18
CA ASP A 119 36.58 11.05 -8.54
C ASP A 119 35.14 10.71 -9.00
N GLN A 120 34.34 11.72 -9.36
CA GLN A 120 33.09 11.66 -10.10
C GLN A 120 33.16 10.75 -11.33
N GLY A 121 34.31 10.61 -11.99
CA GLY A 121 34.46 9.68 -13.11
C GLY A 121 34.25 8.22 -12.70
N ILE A 122 34.98 7.77 -11.69
CA ILE A 122 34.90 6.40 -11.16
C ILE A 122 33.54 6.16 -10.49
N GLU A 123 33.04 7.12 -9.70
CA GLU A 123 31.72 7.00 -9.07
C GLU A 123 30.58 6.96 -10.10
N MET A 124 30.66 7.76 -11.18
CA MET A 124 29.68 7.70 -12.27
C MET A 124 29.79 6.38 -13.06
N GLU A 125 30.99 5.86 -13.28
CA GLU A 125 31.17 4.58 -13.98
C GLU A 125 30.60 3.42 -13.16
N ILE A 126 30.83 3.40 -11.85
CA ILE A 126 30.25 2.42 -10.93
C ILE A 126 28.71 2.53 -10.94
N ARG A 127 28.16 3.74 -10.80
CA ARG A 127 26.70 3.96 -10.86
C ARG A 127 26.09 3.55 -12.20
N ALA A 128 26.78 3.82 -13.31
CA ALA A 128 26.35 3.43 -14.64
C ALA A 128 26.31 1.90 -14.77
N ARG A 129 27.36 1.20 -14.31
CA ARG A 129 27.40 -0.27 -14.33
C ARG A 129 26.29 -0.91 -13.51
N TYR A 130 26.08 -0.42 -12.28
CA TYR A 130 24.95 -0.87 -11.46
C TYR A 130 23.59 -0.62 -12.13
N TYR A 131 23.42 0.53 -12.76
CA TYR A 131 22.20 0.86 -13.47
C TYR A 131 21.98 -0.03 -14.70
N ASP A 132 23.02 -0.38 -15.44
CA ASP A 132 22.94 -1.27 -16.59
C ASP A 132 22.61 -2.71 -16.19
N GLU A 133 23.22 -3.22 -15.11
CA GLU A 133 22.88 -4.53 -14.54
C GLU A 133 21.42 -4.58 -14.07
N GLU A 134 20.96 -3.50 -13.43
CA GLU A 134 19.59 -3.40 -12.96
C GLU A 134 18.59 -3.25 -14.11
N ARG A 135 18.95 -2.49 -15.15
CA ARG A 135 18.18 -2.39 -16.39
C ARG A 135 18.07 -3.74 -17.10
N ALA A 136 19.16 -4.51 -17.15
CA ALA A 136 19.16 -5.87 -17.68
C ALA A 136 18.27 -6.80 -16.85
N ARG A 137 18.32 -6.69 -15.51
CA ARG A 137 17.44 -7.46 -14.60
C ARG A 137 15.96 -7.10 -14.81
N ALA A 138 15.64 -5.82 -14.95
CA ALA A 138 14.28 -5.35 -15.20
C ALA A 138 13.78 -5.83 -16.57
N ALA A 139 14.61 -5.73 -17.61
CA ALA A 139 14.28 -6.21 -18.95
C ALA A 139 13.99 -7.72 -18.96
N ARG A 140 14.82 -8.54 -18.29
CA ARG A 140 14.57 -10.00 -18.13
C ARG A 140 13.25 -10.30 -17.42
N ALA A 141 12.81 -9.43 -16.51
CA ALA A 141 11.54 -9.56 -15.81
C ALA A 141 10.34 -8.94 -16.56
N GLY A 142 10.55 -8.39 -17.76
CA GLY A 142 9.52 -7.64 -18.50
C GLY A 142 9.05 -6.37 -17.77
N LYS A 143 9.92 -5.78 -16.94
CA LYS A 143 9.64 -4.61 -16.09
C LYS A 143 10.53 -3.44 -16.47
N THR A 144 10.08 -2.23 -16.17
CA THR A 144 10.97 -1.07 -16.08
C THR A 144 11.79 -1.14 -14.79
N VAL A 145 12.99 -0.53 -14.77
CA VAL A 145 13.81 -0.42 -13.54
C VAL A 145 13.00 0.17 -12.39
N LYS A 146 12.17 1.16 -12.70
CA LYS A 146 11.28 1.79 -11.72
C LYS A 146 10.27 0.81 -11.14
N GLN A 147 9.61 -0.01 -11.97
CA GLN A 147 8.66 -1.03 -11.50
C GLN A 147 9.37 -2.11 -10.68
N LEU A 148 10.55 -2.56 -11.13
CA LEU A 148 11.35 -3.54 -10.42
C LEU A 148 11.72 -3.05 -9.01
N ARG A 149 12.23 -1.81 -8.89
CA ARG A 149 12.56 -1.18 -7.60
C ARG A 149 11.34 -0.97 -6.71
N ALA A 150 10.19 -0.66 -7.31
CA ALA A 150 8.96 -0.40 -6.57
C ALA A 150 8.18 -1.69 -6.22
N GLY A 151 8.65 -2.87 -6.62
CA GLY A 151 7.90 -4.11 -6.43
C GLY A 151 6.56 -4.13 -7.17
N ILE A 152 6.42 -3.36 -8.25
CA ILE A 152 5.18 -3.27 -9.03
C ILE A 152 5.13 -4.45 -10.00
N LEU A 153 3.99 -5.13 -10.03
CA LEU A 153 3.71 -6.21 -10.96
C LEU A 153 3.68 -5.68 -12.40
N ASN A 154 4.17 -6.50 -13.34
CA ASN A 154 3.97 -6.20 -14.76
C ASN A 154 2.49 -6.42 -15.15
N ILE A 155 2.13 -6.12 -16.40
CA ILE A 155 0.73 -6.20 -16.85
C ILE A 155 0.16 -7.63 -16.74
N GLU A 156 0.94 -8.64 -17.11
CA GLU A 156 0.52 -10.05 -17.11
C GLU A 156 0.39 -10.59 -15.69
N GLU A 157 1.35 -10.31 -14.81
CA GLU A 157 1.31 -10.64 -13.39
C GLU A 157 0.14 -9.95 -12.68
N THR A 158 -0.09 -8.66 -13.00
CA THR A 158 -1.22 -7.89 -12.47
C THR A 158 -2.54 -8.53 -12.88
N LYS A 159 -2.67 -8.89 -14.17
CA LYS A 159 -3.85 -9.57 -14.68
C LYS A 159 -4.08 -10.88 -13.93
N ALA A 160 -3.06 -11.75 -13.86
CA ALA A 160 -3.18 -13.06 -13.21
C ALA A 160 -3.55 -12.93 -11.73
N ALA A 161 -2.96 -11.98 -11.01
CA ALA A 161 -3.27 -11.75 -9.60
C ALA A 161 -4.71 -11.24 -9.39
N LEU A 162 -5.16 -10.31 -10.22
CA LEU A 162 -6.52 -9.76 -10.14
C LEU A 162 -7.58 -10.77 -10.61
N ASP A 163 -7.29 -11.58 -11.64
CA ASP A 163 -8.15 -12.67 -12.08
C ASP A 163 -8.29 -13.74 -10.98
N ALA A 164 -7.23 -14.03 -10.23
CA ALA A 164 -7.28 -14.93 -9.08
C ALA A 164 -8.16 -14.37 -7.95
N LEU A 165 -8.10 -13.06 -7.69
CA LEU A 165 -8.99 -12.40 -6.73
C LEU A 165 -10.45 -12.46 -7.18
N LEU A 166 -10.73 -12.19 -8.46
CA LEU A 166 -12.09 -12.35 -9.01
C LEU A 166 -12.59 -13.79 -8.88
N ALA A 167 -11.75 -14.77 -9.14
CA ALA A 167 -12.10 -16.20 -9.04
C ALA A 167 -12.39 -16.65 -7.59
N SER A 168 -11.83 -15.96 -6.59
CA SER A 168 -12.10 -16.26 -5.18
C SER A 168 -13.53 -15.92 -4.74
N GLY A 169 -14.26 -15.12 -5.54
CA GLY A 169 -15.59 -14.62 -5.21
C GLY A 169 -15.59 -13.44 -4.23
N GLU A 170 -14.41 -12.92 -3.88
CA GLU A 170 -14.28 -11.72 -3.06
C GLU A 170 -14.79 -10.50 -3.85
N THR A 171 -15.87 -9.89 -3.36
CA THR A 171 -16.51 -8.73 -4.01
C THR A 171 -15.65 -7.48 -3.92
N MET A 172 -14.84 -7.36 -2.86
CA MET A 172 -13.96 -6.23 -2.61
C MET A 172 -12.65 -6.74 -1.98
N PRO A 173 -11.60 -6.97 -2.80
CA PRO A 173 -10.30 -7.35 -2.30
C PRO A 173 -9.79 -6.31 -1.32
N ALA A 174 -9.07 -6.76 -0.29
CA ALA A 174 -8.37 -5.89 0.66
C ALA A 174 -7.15 -5.20 0.01
N PHE A 175 -7.40 -4.39 -1.02
CA PHE A 175 -6.40 -3.49 -1.60
C PHE A 175 -5.90 -2.53 -0.52
N ARG A 176 -4.65 -2.09 -0.63
CA ARG A 176 -4.08 -1.08 0.26
C ARG A 176 -3.43 0.04 -0.53
N VAL A 177 -3.51 1.27 -0.04
CA VAL A 177 -2.71 2.37 -0.59
C VAL A 177 -1.36 2.40 0.13
N VAL A 178 -0.29 2.13 -0.60
CA VAL A 178 1.08 2.10 -0.07
C VAL A 178 1.91 3.24 -0.64
N ARG A 179 2.86 3.76 0.16
CA ARG A 179 3.86 4.70 -0.35
C ARG A 179 4.97 3.94 -1.07
N GLY A 180 5.08 4.17 -2.38
CA GLY A 180 6.20 3.72 -3.21
C GLY A 180 7.19 4.84 -3.51
N GLY A 181 8.32 4.48 -4.14
CA GLY A 181 9.40 5.42 -4.46
C GLY A 181 9.03 6.57 -5.41
N SER A 182 7.83 6.56 -6.01
CA SER A 182 7.33 7.66 -6.84
C SER A 182 6.00 8.24 -6.39
N GLY A 183 5.60 8.01 -5.15
CA GLY A 183 4.32 8.42 -4.58
C GLY A 183 3.46 7.22 -4.20
N LEU A 184 2.15 7.43 -4.08
CA LEU A 184 1.22 6.35 -3.74
C LEU A 184 1.12 5.28 -4.86
N ALA A 185 0.85 4.05 -4.45
CA ALA A 185 0.52 2.92 -5.32
C ALA A 185 -0.60 2.10 -4.68
N VAL A 186 -1.29 1.30 -5.48
CA VAL A 186 -2.26 0.31 -4.98
C VAL A 186 -1.50 -0.98 -4.74
N ALA A 187 -1.64 -1.59 -3.56
CA ALA A 187 -1.09 -2.90 -3.24
C ALA A 187 -2.21 -3.92 -3.13
N LEU A 188 -1.91 -5.14 -3.56
CA LEU A 188 -2.76 -6.31 -3.36
C LEU A 188 -2.77 -6.74 -1.89
N PRO A 189 -3.68 -7.64 -1.49
CA PRO A 189 -3.70 -8.20 -0.13
C PRO A 189 -2.38 -8.87 0.29
N ASP A 190 -1.61 -9.38 -0.67
CA ASP A 190 -0.29 -9.98 -0.44
C ASP A 190 0.87 -8.96 -0.39
N GLY A 191 0.55 -7.66 -0.44
CA GLY A 191 1.49 -6.55 -0.36
C GLY A 191 2.17 -6.18 -1.68
N ARG A 192 1.95 -6.92 -2.77
CA ARG A 192 2.57 -6.60 -4.07
C ARG A 192 1.92 -5.37 -4.71
N GLY A 193 2.74 -4.49 -5.28
CA GLY A 193 2.27 -3.25 -5.90
C GLY A 193 1.63 -3.48 -7.26
N VAL A 194 0.59 -2.72 -7.57
CA VAL A 194 -0.11 -2.68 -8.85
C VAL A 194 -0.04 -1.26 -9.39
N ASP A 195 0.23 -1.13 -10.69
CA ASP A 195 0.14 0.17 -11.35
C ASP A 195 -1.32 0.66 -11.30
N PRO A 196 -1.60 1.84 -10.71
CA PRO A 196 -2.94 2.43 -10.68
C PRO A 196 -3.59 2.58 -12.06
N LYS A 197 -2.79 2.63 -13.13
CA LYS A 197 -3.26 2.73 -14.52
C LYS A 197 -3.64 1.38 -15.14
N SER A 198 -3.46 0.28 -14.40
CA SER A 198 -3.84 -1.05 -14.85
C SER A 198 -5.31 -1.08 -15.25
N ILE A 199 -5.59 -1.63 -16.42
CA ILE A 199 -6.96 -1.83 -16.91
C ILE A 199 -7.76 -2.76 -16.02
N HIS A 200 -7.08 -3.69 -15.33
CA HIS A 200 -7.70 -4.74 -14.54
C HIS A 200 -8.30 -4.21 -13.22
N LEU A 201 -7.78 -3.09 -12.69
CA LEU A 201 -8.33 -2.44 -11.49
C LEU A 201 -9.74 -1.87 -11.69
N ARG A 202 -10.17 -1.71 -12.96
CA ARG A 202 -11.47 -1.14 -13.30
C ARG A 202 -12.66 -2.03 -12.95
N HIS A 203 -12.42 -3.32 -12.68
CA HIS A 203 -13.47 -4.22 -12.18
C HIS A 203 -13.99 -3.81 -10.80
N TRP A 204 -13.21 -3.03 -10.04
CA TRP A 204 -13.56 -2.52 -8.72
C TRP A 204 -13.68 -0.99 -8.71
N ASP A 205 -13.97 -0.39 -9.86
CA ASP A 205 -14.12 1.07 -10.00
C ASP A 205 -12.90 1.88 -9.52
N ILE A 206 -11.70 1.32 -9.70
CA ILE A 206 -10.43 2.01 -9.44
C ILE A 206 -9.83 2.44 -10.79
N TYR A 207 -9.60 3.75 -10.94
CA TYR A 207 -9.07 4.35 -12.17
C TYR A 207 -7.88 5.26 -11.89
N GLY A 208 -6.67 4.86 -12.28
CA GLY A 208 -5.51 5.76 -12.29
C GLY A 208 -5.49 6.66 -13.53
N SER A 209 -5.33 7.98 -13.34
CA SER A 209 -5.22 8.93 -14.44
C SER A 209 -4.21 10.05 -14.19
N ARG A 210 -3.74 10.69 -15.27
CA ARG A 210 -2.99 11.95 -15.18
C ARG A 210 -3.97 13.11 -15.17
N ILE A 211 -3.63 14.17 -14.42
CA ILE A 211 -4.31 15.45 -14.54
C ILE A 211 -3.67 16.22 -15.71
N VAL A 212 -4.44 16.52 -16.74
CA VAL A 212 -4.01 17.31 -17.90
C VAL A 212 -4.52 18.75 -17.82
N GLY A 213 -3.86 19.67 -18.52
CA GLY A 213 -4.26 21.08 -18.56
C GLY A 213 -3.97 21.89 -17.30
N ARG A 214 -3.16 21.36 -16.37
CA ARG A 214 -2.83 22.03 -15.08
C ARG A 214 -2.26 23.43 -15.23
N SER A 215 -1.47 23.66 -16.27
CA SER A 215 -0.85 24.97 -16.55
C SER A 215 -1.86 26.07 -16.83
N HIS A 216 -3.09 25.73 -17.25
CA HIS A 216 -4.14 26.71 -17.55
C HIS A 216 -4.89 27.18 -16.30
N TYR A 217 -4.68 26.57 -15.14
CA TYR A 217 -5.42 26.87 -13.91
C TYR A 217 -4.50 27.15 -12.73
N LYS A 218 -4.73 28.27 -12.02
CA LYS A 218 -3.92 28.68 -10.87
C LYS A 218 -3.89 27.62 -9.77
N ALA A 219 -5.04 27.04 -9.41
CA ALA A 219 -5.12 25.97 -8.41
C ALA A 219 -4.31 24.72 -8.82
N GLY A 220 -4.22 24.46 -10.13
CA GLY A 220 -3.40 23.39 -10.70
C GLY A 220 -1.91 23.51 -10.40
N GLN A 221 -1.40 24.70 -10.05
CA GLN A 221 0.01 24.95 -9.76
C GLN A 221 0.34 24.83 -8.26
N VAL A 222 -0.66 24.98 -7.39
CA VAL A 222 -0.50 25.10 -5.93
C VAL A 222 -0.72 23.77 -5.23
N GLU A 223 -1.66 22.94 -5.71
CA GLU A 223 -1.91 21.65 -5.08
C GLU A 223 -0.78 20.66 -5.34
N ARG A 224 -0.02 20.40 -4.28
CA ARG A 224 1.11 19.48 -4.21
C ARG A 224 0.96 18.64 -2.96
N GLY A 225 1.06 17.33 -3.13
CA GLY A 225 0.89 16.38 -2.04
C GLY A 225 0.22 15.13 -2.56
N ASP A 226 0.47 14.02 -1.89
CA ASP A 226 -0.12 12.72 -2.18
C ASP A 226 -1.22 12.40 -1.17
N GLY A 227 -2.33 11.82 -1.63
CA GLY A 227 -3.47 11.41 -0.81
C GLY A 227 -4.53 12.51 -0.59
N GLN A 228 -4.34 13.71 -1.11
CA GLN A 228 -5.31 14.80 -0.98
C GLN A 228 -6.57 14.47 -1.79
N MET A 229 -7.73 14.53 -1.14
CA MET A 229 -9.03 14.33 -1.79
C MET A 229 -9.37 15.54 -2.69
N LEU A 230 -9.88 15.26 -3.88
CA LEU A 230 -10.29 16.18 -4.92
C LEU A 230 -11.71 15.82 -5.38
N LYS A 231 -12.45 16.82 -5.85
CA LYS A 231 -13.78 16.62 -6.42
C LYS A 231 -13.71 16.41 -7.92
N LEU A 232 -14.61 15.60 -8.46
CA LEU A 232 -14.80 15.42 -9.89
C LEU A 232 -16.10 16.08 -10.34
N LYS A 233 -16.07 16.76 -11.48
CA LYS A 233 -17.26 17.37 -12.08
C LYS A 233 -17.39 16.98 -13.55
N ARG A 234 -18.52 16.39 -13.92
CA ARG A 234 -18.86 16.12 -15.33
C ARG A 234 -19.12 17.43 -16.08
N GLU A 235 -18.57 17.53 -17.28
CA GLU A 235 -18.82 18.62 -18.23
C GLU A 235 -19.23 18.03 -19.59
N PRO A 236 -20.47 17.50 -19.72
CA PRO A 236 -20.93 16.85 -20.96
C PRO A 236 -21.07 17.82 -22.14
N GLU A 237 -21.25 19.12 -21.86
CA GLU A 237 -21.36 20.20 -22.84
C GLU A 237 -19.98 20.77 -23.25
N ASN A 238 -18.87 20.11 -22.90
CA ASN A 238 -17.55 20.59 -23.27
C ASN A 238 -17.31 20.45 -24.79
N ASP A 239 -17.01 21.57 -25.45
CA ASP A 239 -16.81 21.67 -26.90
C ASP A 239 -15.73 20.72 -27.47
N HIS A 240 -14.79 20.25 -26.64
CA HIS A 240 -13.67 19.41 -27.08
C HIS A 240 -13.86 17.92 -26.79
N ASP A 241 -14.64 17.56 -25.77
CA ASP A 241 -14.88 16.19 -25.35
C ASP A 241 -16.13 16.06 -24.47
N ALA A 242 -17.21 15.46 -24.98
CA ALA A 242 -18.43 15.20 -24.21
C ALA A 242 -18.21 14.30 -22.97
N ASN A 243 -17.08 13.60 -22.89
CA ASN A 243 -16.71 12.80 -21.71
C ASN A 243 -15.82 13.59 -20.73
N ALA A 244 -15.68 14.91 -20.90
CA ALA A 244 -14.81 15.71 -20.06
C ALA A 244 -15.20 15.63 -18.58
N ILE A 245 -14.19 15.45 -17.74
CA ILE A 245 -14.31 15.42 -16.28
C ILE A 245 -13.28 16.40 -15.73
N ALA A 246 -13.78 17.50 -15.19
CA ALA A 246 -12.97 18.48 -14.51
C ALA A 246 -12.55 17.92 -13.14
N VAL A 247 -11.26 18.07 -12.84
CA VAL A 247 -10.69 17.81 -11.52
C VAL A 247 -10.70 19.13 -10.77
N MET A 248 -11.37 19.15 -9.63
CA MET A 248 -11.60 20.34 -8.80
C MET A 248 -10.90 20.17 -7.45
N THR A 249 -10.56 21.28 -6.80
CA THR A 249 -10.07 21.29 -5.41
C THR A 249 -11.05 20.58 -4.47
N SER A 250 -10.60 20.17 -3.29
CA SER A 250 -11.45 19.52 -2.27
C SER A 250 -12.72 20.32 -1.95
N SER A 251 -12.62 21.65 -1.92
CA SER A 251 -13.76 22.56 -1.74
C SER A 251 -14.73 22.58 -2.93
N GLY A 252 -14.26 22.20 -4.13
CA GLY A 252 -14.97 22.36 -5.40
C GLY A 252 -14.90 23.77 -5.98
N ALA A 253 -14.23 24.71 -5.31
CA ALA A 253 -14.22 26.12 -5.69
C ALA A 253 -13.35 26.43 -6.92
N SER A 254 -12.33 25.61 -7.19
CA SER A 254 -11.39 25.88 -8.27
C SER A 254 -11.08 24.64 -9.08
N LYS A 255 -10.96 24.82 -10.40
CA LYS A 255 -10.53 23.78 -11.34
C LYS A 255 -9.02 23.65 -11.31
N ILE A 256 -8.53 22.41 -11.29
CA ILE A 256 -7.10 22.05 -11.30
C ILE A 256 -6.71 21.62 -12.71
N GLY A 257 -7.59 20.92 -13.41
CA GLY A 257 -7.38 20.41 -14.75
C GLY A 257 -8.46 19.41 -15.12
N TYR A 258 -8.11 18.46 -15.97
CA TYR A 258 -9.02 17.42 -16.46
C TYR A 258 -8.43 16.02 -16.29
N ILE A 259 -9.30 15.02 -16.18
CA ILE A 259 -8.92 13.62 -16.39
C ILE A 259 -8.48 13.46 -17.86
N ALA A 260 -7.35 12.78 -18.09
CA ALA A 260 -6.87 12.52 -19.45
C ALA A 260 -7.94 11.81 -20.30
N LYS A 261 -8.13 12.27 -21.55
CA LYS A 261 -9.17 11.81 -22.51
C LYS A 261 -9.33 10.29 -22.59
N GLY A 262 -8.22 9.54 -22.60
CA GLY A 262 -8.23 8.08 -22.66
C GLY A 262 -8.90 7.38 -21.47
N GLN A 263 -8.90 8.01 -20.28
CA GLN A 263 -9.62 7.52 -19.09
C GLN A 263 -10.98 8.19 -18.92
N ALA A 264 -11.12 9.43 -19.37
CA ALA A 264 -12.32 10.24 -19.21
C ALA A 264 -13.59 9.51 -19.68
N LYS A 265 -13.57 8.82 -20.83
CA LYS A 265 -14.72 8.03 -21.32
C LYS A 265 -15.26 7.00 -20.31
N ARG A 266 -14.37 6.31 -19.58
CA ARG A 266 -14.78 5.26 -18.64
C ARG A 266 -15.28 5.86 -17.34
N VAL A 267 -14.54 6.82 -16.80
CA VAL A 267 -14.93 7.52 -15.57
C VAL A 267 -16.25 8.27 -15.80
N ALA A 268 -16.45 8.88 -16.97
CA ALA A 268 -17.71 9.52 -17.35
C ALA A 268 -18.85 8.52 -17.37
N LYS A 269 -18.67 7.36 -18.00
CA LYS A 269 -19.68 6.28 -17.99
C LYS A 269 -20.04 5.84 -16.56
N ALA A 270 -19.06 5.73 -15.66
CA ALA A 270 -19.31 5.35 -14.26
C ALA A 270 -20.10 6.45 -13.52
N MET A 271 -19.69 7.71 -13.63
CA MET A 271 -20.41 8.85 -13.03
C MET A 271 -21.83 9.00 -13.58
N ASP A 272 -21.98 8.90 -14.91
CA ASP A 272 -23.27 9.00 -15.60
C ASP A 272 -24.17 7.79 -15.27
N GLY A 273 -23.57 6.67 -14.85
CA GLY A 273 -24.25 5.50 -14.29
C GLY A 273 -24.63 5.62 -12.81
N GLY A 274 -24.34 6.75 -12.17
CA GLY A 274 -24.71 7.05 -10.79
C GLY A 274 -23.65 6.72 -9.74
N LEU A 275 -22.44 6.32 -10.12
CA LEU A 275 -21.36 6.13 -9.15
C LEU A 275 -20.85 7.49 -8.64
N ASP A 276 -20.83 7.66 -7.33
CA ASP A 276 -20.18 8.80 -6.69
C ASP A 276 -18.67 8.55 -6.64
N LEU A 277 -17.92 9.28 -7.47
CA LEU A 277 -16.47 9.10 -7.62
C LEU A 277 -15.73 10.32 -7.09
N VAL A 278 -14.73 10.05 -6.27
CA VAL A 278 -13.75 11.03 -5.77
C VAL A 278 -12.38 10.75 -6.37
N ALA A 279 -11.51 11.76 -6.35
CA ALA A 279 -10.14 11.63 -6.80
C ALA A 279 -9.17 11.89 -5.65
N HIS A 280 -8.10 11.11 -5.55
CA HIS A 280 -7.03 11.32 -4.58
C HIS A 280 -5.71 11.55 -5.30
N THR A 281 -4.98 12.59 -4.91
CA THR A 281 -3.72 12.94 -5.56
C THR A 281 -2.66 11.87 -5.40
N MET A 282 -1.86 11.69 -6.44
CA MET A 282 -0.73 10.78 -6.50
C MET A 282 0.44 11.42 -7.23
N MET A 283 1.65 10.91 -6.98
CA MET A 283 2.86 11.33 -7.68
C MET A 283 3.05 12.85 -7.63
N ASN A 284 3.05 13.42 -6.43
CA ASN A 284 3.10 14.86 -6.15
C ASN A 284 1.98 15.65 -6.85
N GLY A 285 0.77 15.08 -6.87
CA GLY A 285 -0.41 15.67 -7.49
C GLY A 285 -0.44 15.66 -9.03
N SER A 286 0.55 15.05 -9.71
CA SER A 286 0.53 14.92 -11.18
C SER A 286 -0.46 13.89 -11.68
N GLN A 287 -0.86 12.96 -10.81
CA GLN A 287 -1.79 11.89 -11.08
C GLN A 287 -2.88 11.86 -10.02
N VAL A 288 -3.95 11.15 -10.33
CA VAL A 288 -5.06 10.89 -9.41
C VAL A 288 -5.43 9.42 -9.46
N LEU A 289 -5.77 8.87 -8.30
CA LEU A 289 -6.56 7.66 -8.16
C LEU A 289 -8.02 8.08 -8.08
N VAL A 290 -8.85 7.64 -9.01
CA VAL A 290 -10.29 7.88 -8.98
C VAL A 290 -10.97 6.60 -8.52
N THR A 291 -11.81 6.69 -7.50
CA THR A 291 -12.59 5.56 -6.97
C THR A 291 -13.76 6.06 -6.12
N THR A 292 -14.58 5.15 -5.59
CA THR A 292 -15.65 5.52 -4.67
C THR A 292 -15.07 5.86 -3.29
N PRO A 293 -15.75 6.71 -2.48
CA PRO A 293 -15.32 6.99 -1.11
C PRO A 293 -15.14 5.72 -0.27
N GLU A 294 -16.05 4.74 -0.41
CA GLU A 294 -16.03 3.50 0.36
C GLU A 294 -14.80 2.64 0.01
N MET A 295 -14.47 2.53 -1.28
CA MET A 295 -13.28 1.81 -1.74
C MET A 295 -12.01 2.51 -1.27
N TRP A 296 -11.99 3.84 -1.28
CA TRP A 296 -10.86 4.60 -0.75
C TRP A 296 -10.66 4.35 0.74
N ASP A 297 -11.72 4.41 1.55
CA ASP A 297 -11.66 4.14 2.98
C ASP A 297 -11.20 2.71 3.29
N GLU A 298 -11.67 1.73 2.51
CA GLU A 298 -11.21 0.34 2.64
C GLU A 298 -9.71 0.23 2.38
N MET A 299 -9.21 0.90 1.32
CA MET A 299 -7.79 0.89 0.98
C MET A 299 -6.87 1.55 2.01
N GLN A 300 -7.42 2.32 2.95
CA GLN A 300 -6.66 2.98 4.01
C GLN A 300 -6.54 2.16 5.31
N ARG A 301 -7.29 1.05 5.45
CA ARG A 301 -7.21 0.13 6.59
C ARG A 301 -5.97 -0.76 6.53
#